data_AF-A0A6G2IER6-F1
#
_entry.id   AF-A0A6G2IER6-F1
#
_cell.length_a   1.000
_cell.length_b   1.000
_cell.length_c   1.000
_cell.angle_alpha   90.00
_cell.angle_beta   90.00
_cell.angle_gamma   90.00
#
_symmetry.space_group_name_H-M   'P 1'
#
loop_
_entity.id
_entity.type
_entity.pdbx_description
1 polymer ?
#
loop_
_entity_poly.entity_id
_entity_poly.type
_entity_poly.pdbx_seq_one_letter_code
_entity_poly.pdbx_strand_id
1 'polypeptide(L)'
;MASVHPRRNRRGEVTAWLVKWRLGGTREGAQQTERFEPTEDGRESAEVFKEAVNEAGQQWPPGWVKGQGLINPEAEEVDRCRFQVYATASVVHRTGVEDRYRDACLGELTRYVFPTFGNCDVRSTQHFSRRTIQAWVNQLAATEVRRGSKRKLMSPKTIKNLHGLLSSILQEAVDEDPPLRDRNPCKGVRLPRTDDHGTSGDDLDEDIEFLEPAEVAGIAARMRTPQGRRLVEDIYATGMRWGEVSALAGRHLVMSDPAKPRVRVTRAWKWSKSKGHYLGTPKSTRSRRTLRITDRTLANWEAQGVLTGGADQLVYRGEGGERLPYSTFYDEWMDGVRRAKAAGVLPEHKNPTIHDLRHSHAAALISAGHSLTYVQRRLGHESIKTTSDLYGHLLPEADEAAMATIDASLDGAPVLPGGPAPVAAAVVPAPRPGGDRSTVHVVLFTGGHQEAFWRPDIARLCAEVWKLERRAEARVEERSASLWEARHGTLDGVHESLPARAQIWSLGPVVYGLDGEELVVAPGGHAPRSAWAWQWEESYTTEGARWYAEHQRGGDCLTAAAAWGTDEKQVRAAYVKAREKGLKICGQHPEAVRAGQAEP
;
A
#
# COMPACT_ATOMS: atom_id res chain seq x y z
N MET A 1 -62.01 -5.43 -22.04
CA MET A 1 -61.36 -5.30 -20.71
C MET A 1 -60.25 -6.31 -20.59
N ALA A 2 -59.18 -5.97 -19.87
CA ALA A 2 -58.06 -6.86 -19.66
C ALA A 2 -58.44 -8.00 -18.71
N SER A 3 -57.82 -9.18 -18.89
CA SER A 3 -58.10 -10.35 -18.07
C SER A 3 -56.84 -11.21 -17.87
N VAL A 4 -56.68 -11.79 -16.68
CA VAL A 4 -55.55 -12.65 -16.30
C VAL A 4 -55.91 -14.11 -16.57
N HIS A 5 -55.02 -14.85 -17.23
CA HIS A 5 -55.20 -16.25 -17.61
C HIS A 5 -53.99 -17.11 -17.21
N PRO A 6 -54.16 -18.22 -16.49
CA PRO A 6 -53.08 -19.17 -16.27
C PRO A 6 -52.77 -19.94 -17.55
N ARG A 7 -51.50 -19.96 -17.96
CA ARG A 7 -51.01 -20.87 -19.01
C ARG A 7 -50.53 -22.16 -18.37
N ARG A 8 -51.17 -23.28 -18.65
CA ARG A 8 -50.82 -24.59 -18.07
C ARG A 8 -50.08 -25.49 -19.07
N ASN A 9 -49.18 -26.33 -18.57
CA ASN A 9 -48.55 -27.40 -19.37
C ASN A 9 -49.48 -28.63 -19.48
N ARG A 10 -49.03 -29.67 -20.21
CA ARG A 10 -49.77 -30.95 -20.36
C ARG A 10 -50.02 -31.70 -19.04
N ARG A 11 -49.29 -31.36 -17.97
CA ARG A 11 -49.44 -31.92 -16.62
C ARG A 11 -50.36 -31.08 -15.72
N GLY A 12 -50.91 -29.98 -16.23
CA GLY A 12 -51.81 -29.09 -15.49
C GLY A 12 -51.12 -28.03 -14.63
N GLU A 13 -49.79 -27.99 -14.61
CA GLU A 13 -49.00 -27.01 -13.83
C GLU A 13 -48.99 -25.65 -14.54
N VAL A 14 -49.06 -24.56 -13.76
CA VAL A 14 -48.97 -23.20 -14.31
C VAL A 14 -47.52 -22.93 -14.75
N THR A 15 -47.36 -22.46 -15.99
CA THR A 15 -46.08 -22.15 -16.64
C THR A 15 -45.89 -20.67 -16.94
N ALA A 16 -46.96 -19.89 -16.82
CA ALA A 16 -46.97 -18.43 -16.81
C ALA A 16 -48.37 -17.91 -16.47
N TRP A 17 -48.46 -16.67 -15.99
CA TRP A 17 -49.70 -15.90 -16.01
C TRP A 17 -49.71 -14.97 -17.23
N LEU A 18 -50.83 -14.91 -17.94
CA LEU A 18 -50.97 -14.11 -19.16
C LEU A 18 -52.06 -13.06 -18.98
N VAL A 19 -51.73 -11.79 -19.17
CA VAL A 19 -52.74 -10.73 -19.26
C VAL A 19 -53.08 -10.52 -20.72
N LYS A 20 -54.36 -10.65 -21.07
CA LYS A 20 -54.86 -10.52 -22.44
C LYS A 20 -55.88 -9.39 -22.54
N TRP A 21 -55.76 -8.56 -23.57
CA TRP A 21 -56.71 -7.48 -23.86
C TRP A 21 -56.75 -7.18 -25.37
N ARG A 22 -57.63 -6.27 -25.78
CA ARG A 22 -57.70 -5.72 -27.13
C ARG A 22 -57.45 -4.22 -27.06
N LEU A 23 -56.61 -3.69 -27.94
CA LEU A 23 -56.28 -2.26 -27.97
C LEU A 23 -57.56 -1.42 -28.13
N GLY A 24 -57.70 -0.40 -27.28
CA GLY A 24 -58.86 0.51 -27.28
C GLY A 24 -60.19 -0.12 -26.86
N GLY A 25 -60.19 -1.39 -26.42
CA GLY A 25 -61.38 -2.07 -25.89
C GLY A 25 -62.44 -2.43 -26.92
N THR A 26 -62.18 -2.22 -28.21
CA THR A 26 -63.13 -2.49 -29.30
C THR A 26 -63.02 -3.94 -29.80
N ARG A 27 -64.07 -4.41 -30.49
CA ARG A 27 -64.08 -5.75 -31.13
C ARG A 27 -63.05 -5.86 -32.28
N GLU A 28 -62.76 -4.75 -32.92
CA GLU A 28 -61.81 -4.63 -34.05
C GLU A 28 -60.37 -4.42 -33.59
N GLY A 29 -60.15 -4.09 -32.31
CA GLY A 29 -58.83 -3.87 -31.73
C GLY A 29 -57.93 -5.11 -31.75
N ALA A 30 -56.66 -4.91 -32.07
CA ALA A 30 -55.64 -5.98 -32.09
C ALA A 30 -55.49 -6.62 -30.71
N GLN A 31 -55.39 -7.96 -30.67
CA GLN A 31 -55.14 -8.67 -29.41
C GLN A 31 -53.72 -8.43 -28.93
N GLN A 32 -53.61 -8.09 -27.65
CA GLN A 32 -52.35 -7.91 -26.95
C GLN A 32 -52.23 -8.94 -25.83
N THR A 33 -51.00 -9.30 -25.51
CA THR A 33 -50.72 -10.25 -24.43
C THR A 33 -49.40 -9.89 -23.75
N GLU A 34 -49.42 -9.91 -22.43
CA GLU A 34 -48.23 -9.82 -21.60
C GLU A 34 -48.08 -11.04 -20.69
N ARG A 35 -46.83 -11.43 -20.41
CA ARG A 35 -46.49 -12.67 -19.73
C ARG A 35 -45.77 -12.39 -18.40
N PHE A 36 -46.19 -13.10 -17.36
CA PHE A 36 -45.63 -13.07 -16.01
C PHE A 36 -45.17 -14.45 -15.57
N GLU A 37 -44.30 -14.49 -14.57
CA GLU A 37 -43.71 -15.72 -14.03
C GLU A 37 -44.75 -16.67 -13.42
N PRO A 38 -44.52 -18.00 -13.39
CA PRO A 38 -45.44 -18.97 -12.81
C PRO A 38 -45.39 -19.05 -11.27
N THR A 39 -45.17 -17.91 -10.60
CA THR A 39 -45.13 -17.77 -9.13
C THR A 39 -46.40 -17.09 -8.62
N GLU A 40 -46.58 -17.05 -7.30
CA GLU A 40 -47.67 -16.30 -6.66
C GLU A 40 -47.47 -14.79 -6.84
N ASP A 41 -46.25 -14.29 -6.62
CA ASP A 41 -45.85 -12.91 -6.93
C ASP A 41 -46.08 -12.54 -8.42
N GLY A 42 -45.85 -13.50 -9.33
CA GLY A 42 -46.13 -13.34 -10.75
C GLY A 42 -47.63 -13.21 -11.07
N ARG A 43 -48.50 -13.84 -10.27
CA ARG A 43 -49.96 -13.67 -10.37
C ARG A 43 -50.39 -12.30 -9.90
N GLU A 44 -49.88 -11.83 -8.76
CA GLU A 44 -50.17 -10.50 -8.22
C GLU A 44 -49.73 -9.41 -9.19
N SER A 45 -48.53 -9.54 -9.76
CA SER A 45 -48.01 -8.63 -10.79
C SER A 45 -48.91 -8.59 -12.04
N ALA A 46 -49.47 -9.73 -12.44
CA ALA A 46 -50.42 -9.81 -13.55
C ALA A 46 -51.75 -9.08 -13.24
N GLU A 47 -52.23 -9.15 -11.99
CA GLU A 47 -53.41 -8.41 -11.56
C GLU A 47 -53.16 -6.90 -11.52
N VAL A 48 -52.01 -6.45 -11.01
CA VAL A 48 -51.60 -5.03 -11.03
C VAL A 48 -51.52 -4.50 -12.47
N PHE A 49 -50.91 -5.27 -13.39
CA PHE A 49 -50.87 -4.89 -14.79
C PHE A 49 -52.26 -4.82 -15.44
N LYS A 50 -53.14 -5.77 -15.12
CA LYS A 50 -54.52 -5.80 -15.63
C LYS A 50 -55.27 -4.53 -15.23
N GLU A 51 -55.14 -4.08 -13.98
CA GLU A 51 -55.76 -2.82 -13.53
C GLU A 51 -55.15 -1.61 -14.25
N ALA A 52 -53.82 -1.54 -14.39
CA ALA A 52 -53.16 -0.45 -15.12
C ALA A 52 -53.61 -0.38 -16.60
N VAL A 53 -53.82 -1.51 -17.27
CA VAL A 53 -54.37 -1.55 -18.64
C VAL A 53 -55.82 -1.07 -18.69
N ASN A 54 -56.62 -1.37 -17.66
CA ASN A 54 -57.99 -0.91 -17.57
C ASN A 54 -58.06 0.60 -17.35
N GLU A 55 -57.24 1.15 -16.46
CA GLU A 55 -57.11 2.60 -16.21
C GLU A 55 -56.60 3.36 -17.43
N ALA A 56 -55.66 2.78 -18.18
CA ALA A 56 -55.13 3.33 -19.43
C ALA A 56 -56.09 3.20 -20.63
N GLY A 57 -57.38 2.91 -20.41
CA GLY A 57 -58.37 2.82 -21.48
C GLY A 57 -58.12 1.67 -22.47
N GLN A 58 -57.62 0.54 -21.98
CA GLN A 58 -57.25 -0.64 -22.79
C GLN A 58 -56.06 -0.38 -23.74
N GLN A 59 -55.20 0.59 -23.40
CA GLN A 59 -53.92 0.82 -24.06
C GLN A 59 -52.78 0.22 -23.22
N TRP A 60 -51.57 0.21 -23.78
CA TRP A 60 -50.40 -0.19 -23.02
C TRP A 60 -50.14 0.83 -21.89
N PRO A 61 -49.96 0.41 -20.63
CA PRO A 61 -49.82 1.35 -19.52
C PRO A 61 -48.54 2.21 -19.68
N PRO A 62 -48.63 3.54 -19.53
CA PRO A 62 -47.46 4.41 -19.53
C PRO A 62 -46.45 4.00 -18.44
N GLY A 63 -45.16 3.97 -18.77
CA GLY A 63 -44.09 3.57 -17.84
C GLY A 63 -43.91 2.05 -17.66
N TRP A 64 -44.78 1.22 -18.25
CA TRP A 64 -44.64 -0.23 -18.16
C TRP A 64 -43.73 -0.80 -19.25
N VAL A 65 -42.63 -1.46 -18.87
CA VAL A 65 -41.71 -2.10 -19.82
C VAL A 65 -42.00 -3.59 -19.91
N LYS A 66 -42.10 -4.08 -21.15
CA LYS A 66 -42.42 -5.48 -21.47
C LYS A 66 -41.44 -6.45 -20.80
N GLY A 67 -41.95 -7.39 -20.01
CA GLY A 67 -41.18 -8.38 -19.25
C GLY A 67 -40.41 -7.82 -18.04
N GLN A 68 -40.51 -6.52 -17.74
CA GLN A 68 -39.80 -5.87 -16.64
C GLN A 68 -40.74 -5.24 -15.59
N GLY A 69 -41.97 -4.88 -15.97
CA GLY A 69 -42.96 -4.32 -15.04
C GLY A 69 -43.11 -2.80 -15.16
N LEU A 70 -43.82 -2.17 -14.21
CA LEU A 70 -43.94 -0.72 -14.12
C LEU A 70 -42.60 -0.12 -13.65
N ILE A 71 -41.92 0.60 -14.54
CA ILE A 71 -40.73 1.37 -14.18
C ILE A 71 -41.18 2.78 -13.87
N ASN A 72 -41.34 3.08 -12.57
CA ASN A 72 -41.46 4.46 -12.12
C ASN A 72 -40.03 5.02 -11.93
N PRO A 73 -39.57 6.00 -12.74
CA PRO A 73 -38.23 6.57 -12.60
C PRO A 73 -37.98 7.18 -11.20
N GLU A 74 -39.03 7.67 -10.53
CA GLU A 74 -38.92 8.15 -9.14
C GLU A 74 -38.69 7.00 -8.14
N ALA A 75 -39.23 5.80 -8.42
CA ALA A 75 -39.00 4.62 -7.58
C ALA A 75 -37.58 4.05 -7.75
N GLU A 76 -37.03 4.09 -8.97
CA GLU A 76 -35.61 3.74 -9.20
C GLU A 76 -34.66 4.70 -8.46
N GLU A 77 -34.97 6.00 -8.45
CA GLU A 77 -34.14 6.99 -7.75
C GLU A 77 -34.20 6.81 -6.22
N VAL A 78 -35.38 6.51 -5.68
CA VAL A 78 -35.56 6.19 -4.25
C VAL A 78 -34.78 4.94 -3.85
N ASP A 79 -34.74 3.92 -4.70
CA ASP A 79 -33.96 2.71 -4.44
C ASP A 79 -32.45 2.93 -4.56
N ARG A 80 -31.98 3.77 -5.50
CA ARG A 80 -30.56 4.15 -5.59
C ARG A 80 -30.11 4.99 -4.40
N CYS A 81 -30.99 5.86 -3.88
CA CYS A 81 -30.72 6.69 -2.71
C CYS A 81 -30.89 5.93 -1.39
N ARG A 82 -31.42 4.70 -1.39
CA ARG A 82 -31.45 3.85 -0.21
C ARG A 82 -30.02 3.50 0.20
N PHE A 83 -29.68 3.81 1.44
CA PHE A 83 -28.30 3.72 1.91
C PHE A 83 -27.71 2.32 1.77
N GLN A 84 -28.48 1.25 1.98
CA GLN A 84 -27.99 -0.11 1.79
C GLN A 84 -27.54 -0.39 0.34
N VAL A 85 -28.32 0.06 -0.64
CA VAL A 85 -27.99 -0.09 -2.07
C VAL A 85 -26.76 0.76 -2.40
N TYR A 86 -26.80 2.03 -1.99
CA TYR A 86 -25.71 2.99 -2.20
C TYR A 86 -24.39 2.53 -1.60
N ALA A 87 -24.38 2.14 -0.32
CA ALA A 87 -23.20 1.70 0.41
C ALA A 87 -22.60 0.41 -0.16
N THR A 88 -23.45 -0.51 -0.62
CA THR A 88 -23.00 -1.75 -1.26
C THR A 88 -22.30 -1.43 -2.58
N ALA A 89 -22.92 -0.61 -3.43
CA ALA A 89 -22.33 -0.17 -4.69
C ALA A 89 -21.00 0.57 -4.48
N SER A 90 -20.97 1.52 -3.54
CA SER A 90 -19.76 2.24 -3.12
C SER A 90 -18.60 1.27 -2.81
N VAL A 91 -18.81 0.29 -1.93
CA VAL A 91 -17.73 -0.66 -1.55
C VAL A 91 -17.31 -1.57 -2.71
N VAL A 92 -18.25 -2.04 -3.52
CA VAL A 92 -17.98 -2.91 -4.67
C VAL A 92 -17.15 -2.17 -5.74
N HIS A 93 -17.46 -0.91 -6.00
CA HIS A 93 -16.80 -0.10 -7.02
C HIS A 93 -15.45 0.49 -6.59
N ARG A 94 -15.03 0.35 -5.33
CA ARG A 94 -13.69 0.79 -4.89
C ARG A 94 -12.59 0.13 -5.71
N THR A 95 -11.79 0.95 -6.36
CA THR A 95 -10.61 0.52 -7.12
C THR A 95 -9.35 0.51 -6.23
N GLY A 96 -8.32 -0.26 -6.62
CA GLY A 96 -7.05 -0.30 -5.89
C GLY A 96 -7.07 -1.01 -4.53
N VAL A 97 -8.20 -1.60 -4.12
CA VAL A 97 -8.33 -2.35 -2.86
C VAL A 97 -8.37 -3.86 -3.09
N GLU A 98 -7.92 -4.63 -2.10
CA GLU A 98 -7.94 -6.09 -2.14
C GLU A 98 -9.38 -6.63 -1.96
N ASP A 99 -9.72 -7.75 -2.62
CA ASP A 99 -11.06 -8.37 -2.50
C ASP A 99 -11.44 -8.65 -1.04
N ARG A 100 -10.47 -9.13 -0.24
CA ARG A 100 -10.66 -9.36 1.19
C ARG A 100 -11.11 -8.11 1.94
N TYR A 101 -10.61 -6.94 1.55
CA TYR A 101 -11.02 -5.68 2.16
C TYR A 101 -12.47 -5.35 1.82
N ARG A 102 -12.88 -5.53 0.55
CA ARG A 102 -14.29 -5.35 0.15
C ARG A 102 -15.20 -6.30 0.91
N ASP A 103 -14.86 -7.58 0.96
CA ASP A 103 -15.63 -8.61 1.69
C ASP A 103 -15.76 -8.26 3.18
N ALA A 104 -14.67 -7.79 3.80
CA ALA A 104 -14.69 -7.35 5.19
C ALA A 104 -15.62 -6.15 5.39
N CYS A 105 -15.52 -5.12 4.54
CA CYS A 105 -16.40 -3.95 4.60
C CYS A 105 -17.87 -4.33 4.41
N LEU A 106 -18.20 -5.19 3.44
CA LEU A 106 -19.58 -5.65 3.22
C LEU A 106 -20.12 -6.43 4.43
N GLY A 107 -19.28 -7.28 5.04
CA GLY A 107 -19.62 -7.99 6.27
C GLY A 107 -19.85 -7.07 7.46
N GLU A 108 -19.02 -6.03 7.61
CA GLU A 108 -19.16 -4.99 8.64
C GLU A 108 -20.42 -4.14 8.43
N LEU A 109 -20.70 -3.74 7.19
CA LEU A 109 -21.92 -3.02 6.83
C LEU A 109 -23.15 -3.83 7.21
N THR A 110 -23.20 -5.09 6.78
CA THR A 110 -24.33 -6.01 7.04
C THR A 110 -24.55 -6.20 8.54
N ARG A 111 -23.49 -6.37 9.31
CA ARG A 111 -23.59 -6.71 10.73
C ARG A 111 -23.86 -5.50 11.63
N TYR A 112 -23.29 -4.34 11.31
CA TYR A 112 -23.22 -3.21 12.26
C TYR A 112 -23.78 -1.90 11.74
N VAL A 113 -23.94 -1.71 10.42
CA VAL A 113 -24.38 -0.44 9.84
C VAL A 113 -25.80 -0.54 9.28
N PHE A 114 -26.09 -1.55 8.46
CA PHE A 114 -27.40 -1.76 7.84
C PHE A 114 -28.55 -1.97 8.83
N PRO A 115 -28.37 -2.61 10.00
CA PRO A 115 -29.45 -2.70 10.98
C PRO A 115 -29.98 -1.33 11.44
N THR A 116 -29.14 -0.29 11.42
CA THR A 116 -29.54 1.07 11.82
C THR A 116 -29.87 1.96 10.63
N PHE A 117 -29.04 1.92 9.57
CA PHE A 117 -29.09 2.90 8.49
C PHE A 117 -29.51 2.31 7.14
N GLY A 118 -29.70 0.99 7.00
CA GLY A 118 -29.84 0.33 5.69
C GLY A 118 -31.00 0.88 4.86
N ASN A 119 -32.16 1.09 5.49
CA ASN A 119 -33.36 1.62 4.83
C ASN A 119 -33.44 3.14 4.80
N CYS A 120 -32.42 3.86 5.28
CA CYS A 120 -32.42 5.31 5.28
C CYS A 120 -32.13 5.86 3.88
N ASP A 121 -32.79 6.95 3.50
CA ASP A 121 -32.38 7.76 2.35
C ASP A 121 -31.04 8.46 2.67
N VAL A 122 -30.06 8.26 1.80
CA VAL A 122 -28.72 8.86 1.83
C VAL A 122 -28.83 10.40 1.85
N ARG A 123 -29.74 11.01 1.13
CA ARG A 123 -29.89 12.47 1.06
C ARG A 123 -30.47 13.07 2.34
N SER A 124 -31.14 12.26 3.17
CA SER A 124 -31.88 12.74 4.34
C SER A 124 -30.96 13.19 5.48
N THR A 125 -31.02 14.49 5.78
CA THR A 125 -30.35 15.10 6.93
C THR A 125 -30.97 14.71 8.27
N GLN A 126 -32.20 14.18 8.27
CA GLN A 126 -32.86 13.65 9.46
C GLN A 126 -32.34 12.24 9.79
N HIS A 127 -32.21 11.38 8.77
CA HIS A 127 -31.66 10.04 8.93
C HIS A 127 -30.17 10.09 9.28
N PHE A 128 -29.41 10.90 8.54
CA PHE A 128 -27.98 11.09 8.72
C PHE A 128 -27.70 12.46 9.35
N SER A 129 -27.85 12.53 10.67
CA SER A 129 -27.48 13.68 11.48
C SER A 129 -26.34 13.31 12.44
N ARG A 130 -25.62 14.32 12.94
CA ARG A 130 -24.61 14.11 13.98
C ARG A 130 -25.19 13.41 15.21
N ARG A 131 -26.46 13.70 15.55
CA ARG A 131 -27.18 13.08 16.67
C ARG A 131 -27.43 11.59 16.42
N THR A 132 -27.92 11.22 15.23
CA THR A 132 -28.21 9.81 14.91
C THR A 132 -26.92 8.99 14.84
N ILE A 133 -25.84 9.56 14.29
CA ILE A 133 -24.53 8.88 14.25
C ILE A 133 -23.93 8.75 15.65
N GLN A 134 -24.03 9.76 16.52
CA GLN A 134 -23.56 9.65 17.89
C GLN A 134 -24.36 8.59 18.67
N ALA A 135 -25.68 8.52 18.46
CA ALA A 135 -26.52 7.49 19.07
C ALA A 135 -26.11 6.08 18.61
N TRP A 136 -25.83 5.91 17.32
CA TRP A 136 -25.31 4.66 16.77
C TRP A 136 -23.93 4.29 17.34
N VAL A 137 -23.01 5.25 17.47
CA VAL A 137 -21.70 5.03 18.13
C VAL A 137 -21.87 4.57 19.58
N ASN A 138 -22.80 5.16 20.33
CA ASN A 138 -23.09 4.75 21.71
C ASN A 138 -23.69 3.34 21.76
N GLN A 139 -24.55 2.98 20.80
CA GLN A 139 -25.08 1.62 20.64
C GLN A 139 -23.96 0.61 20.37
N LEU A 140 -23.01 0.95 19.48
CA LEU A 140 -21.85 0.08 19.21
C LEU A 140 -20.97 -0.11 20.45
N ALA A 141 -20.75 0.96 21.24
CA ALA A 141 -20.00 0.87 22.49
C ALA A 141 -20.63 -0.08 23.51
N ALA A 142 -21.97 -0.17 23.52
CA ALA A 142 -22.72 -1.10 24.37
C ALA A 142 -22.88 -2.51 23.75
N THR A 143 -22.41 -2.74 22.51
CA THR A 143 -22.58 -4.02 21.81
C THR A 143 -21.52 -5.02 22.26
N GLU A 144 -21.96 -6.19 22.73
CA GLU A 144 -21.06 -7.31 23.01
C GLU A 144 -20.70 -8.08 21.73
N VAL A 145 -19.41 -8.27 21.51
CA VAL A 145 -18.85 -9.07 20.43
C VAL A 145 -18.08 -10.26 20.99
N ARG A 146 -18.17 -11.40 20.30
CA ARG A 146 -17.36 -12.57 20.64
C ARG A 146 -15.91 -12.32 20.23
N ARG A 147 -14.99 -12.35 21.19
CA ARG A 147 -13.54 -12.36 20.97
C ARG A 147 -12.97 -13.63 21.58
N GLY A 148 -12.62 -14.58 20.71
CA GLY A 148 -12.22 -15.93 21.13
C GLY A 148 -13.33 -16.67 21.87
N SER A 149 -13.06 -17.08 23.11
CA SER A 149 -14.01 -17.78 23.98
C SER A 149 -14.92 -16.85 24.79
N LYS A 150 -14.60 -15.55 24.89
CA LYS A 150 -15.32 -14.59 25.73
C LYS A 150 -16.20 -13.64 24.92
N ARG A 151 -17.26 -13.11 25.53
CA ARG A 151 -18.00 -11.94 25.04
C ARG A 151 -17.41 -10.70 25.72
N LYS A 152 -17.08 -9.68 24.93
CA LYS A 152 -16.55 -8.40 25.40
C LYS A 152 -17.28 -7.26 24.71
N LEU A 153 -17.32 -6.09 25.33
CA LEU A 153 -17.77 -4.87 24.65
C LEU A 153 -16.91 -4.60 23.42
N MET A 154 -17.50 -3.94 22.42
CA MET A 154 -16.80 -3.57 21.21
C MET A 154 -15.67 -2.59 21.52
N SER A 155 -14.46 -2.87 21.03
CA SER A 155 -13.32 -2.01 21.34
C SER A 155 -13.44 -0.64 20.64
N PRO A 156 -12.90 0.44 21.25
CA PRO A 156 -12.86 1.77 20.63
C PRO A 156 -12.30 1.77 19.21
N LYS A 157 -11.29 0.93 18.96
CA LYS A 157 -10.68 0.76 17.64
C LYS A 157 -11.65 0.18 16.60
N THR A 158 -12.43 -0.83 16.96
CA THR A 158 -13.45 -1.40 16.06
C THR A 158 -14.53 -0.34 15.75
N ILE A 159 -14.99 0.39 16.76
CA ILE A 159 -15.97 1.48 16.59
C ILE A 159 -15.42 2.56 15.66
N LYS A 160 -14.15 2.95 15.84
CA LYS A 160 -13.46 3.92 14.97
C LYS A 160 -13.38 3.45 13.52
N ASN A 161 -13.11 2.17 13.27
CA ASN A 161 -13.06 1.62 11.92
C ASN A 161 -14.46 1.60 11.28
N LEU A 162 -15.49 1.16 12.01
CA LEU A 162 -16.88 1.15 11.52
C LEU A 162 -17.37 2.56 11.21
N HIS A 163 -17.12 3.51 12.11
CA HIS A 163 -17.42 4.92 11.88
C HIS A 163 -16.64 5.47 10.68
N GLY A 164 -15.37 5.09 10.51
CA GLY A 164 -14.56 5.46 9.35
C GLY A 164 -15.14 4.94 8.04
N LEU A 165 -15.64 3.71 8.01
CA LEU A 165 -16.30 3.12 6.84
C LEU A 165 -17.59 3.88 6.50
N LEU A 166 -18.46 4.12 7.49
CA LEU A 166 -19.66 4.93 7.30
C LEU A 166 -19.28 6.33 6.77
N SER A 167 -18.35 7.00 7.44
CA SER A 167 -17.88 8.34 7.07
C SER A 167 -17.36 8.39 5.64
N SER A 168 -16.65 7.36 5.15
CA SER A 168 -16.13 7.39 3.78
C SER A 168 -17.25 7.23 2.76
N ILE A 169 -18.23 6.35 3.01
CA ILE A 169 -19.40 6.18 2.13
C ILE A 169 -20.24 7.46 2.10
N LEU A 170 -20.43 8.11 3.26
CA LEU A 170 -21.14 9.38 3.31
C LEU A 170 -20.37 10.51 2.62
N GLN A 171 -19.04 10.45 2.59
CA GLN A 171 -18.21 11.39 1.83
C GLN A 171 -18.34 11.17 0.32
N GLU A 172 -18.35 9.92 -0.15
CA GLU A 172 -18.57 9.61 -1.56
C GLU A 172 -19.90 10.21 -2.06
N ALA A 173 -20.97 10.17 -1.26
CA ALA A 173 -22.24 10.80 -1.60
C ALA A 173 -22.20 12.34 -1.65
N VAL A 174 -21.26 12.97 -0.94
CA VAL A 174 -21.00 14.42 -1.05
C VAL A 174 -20.22 14.73 -2.32
N ASP A 175 -19.33 13.82 -2.71
CA ASP A 175 -18.42 13.98 -3.85
C ASP A 175 -19.03 13.48 -5.17
N GLU A 176 -20.25 12.95 -5.16
CA GLU A 176 -21.00 12.56 -6.38
C GLU A 176 -21.29 13.75 -7.30
N ASP A 177 -21.53 13.46 -8.58
CA ASP A 177 -21.86 14.44 -9.60
C ASP A 177 -23.18 14.08 -10.30
N PRO A 178 -24.30 14.76 -9.98
CA PRO A 178 -24.42 15.84 -8.98
C PRO A 178 -24.37 15.32 -7.53
N PRO A 179 -23.98 16.17 -6.54
CA PRO A 179 -23.91 15.75 -5.14
C PRO A 179 -25.25 15.26 -4.59
N LEU A 180 -25.26 14.08 -3.96
CA LEU A 180 -26.44 13.55 -3.30
C LEU A 180 -26.67 14.20 -1.93
N ARG A 181 -25.64 14.79 -1.32
CA ARG A 181 -25.74 15.50 -0.05
C ARG A 181 -24.71 16.61 0.08
N ASP A 182 -25.04 17.62 0.88
CA ASP A 182 -24.24 18.84 1.09
C ASP A 182 -23.02 18.64 1.98
N ARG A 183 -23.09 17.72 2.95
CA ARG A 183 -22.05 17.52 3.96
C ARG A 183 -21.97 16.09 4.47
N ASN A 184 -20.85 15.80 5.11
CA ASN A 184 -20.61 14.54 5.79
C ASN A 184 -20.91 14.64 7.29
N PRO A 185 -22.00 14.03 7.81
CA PRO A 185 -22.42 14.16 9.19
C PRO A 185 -21.58 13.35 10.19
N CYS A 186 -20.67 12.50 9.72
CA CYS A 186 -19.65 11.85 10.55
C CYS A 186 -18.54 12.83 11.00
N LYS A 187 -18.34 13.94 10.28
CA LYS A 187 -17.31 14.93 10.63
C LYS A 187 -17.63 15.56 11.99
N GLY A 188 -16.69 15.44 12.92
CA GLY A 188 -16.80 15.99 14.27
C GLY A 188 -17.55 15.12 15.29
N VAL A 189 -18.02 13.92 14.93
CA VAL A 189 -18.57 12.97 15.90
C VAL A 189 -17.48 12.56 16.89
N ARG A 190 -17.80 12.55 18.20
CA ARG A 190 -16.86 12.12 19.23
C ARG A 190 -16.92 10.61 19.33
N LEU A 191 -15.75 9.98 19.19
CA LEU A 191 -15.60 8.53 19.32
C LEU A 191 -15.07 8.20 20.72
N PRO A 192 -15.42 7.02 21.27
CA PRO A 192 -14.78 6.51 22.48
C PRO A 192 -13.27 6.54 22.30
N ARG A 193 -12.58 7.10 23.29
CA ARG A 193 -11.14 7.10 23.31
C ARG A 193 -10.64 5.84 24.01
N THR A 194 -9.42 5.41 23.69
CA THR A 194 -8.80 4.25 24.31
C THR A 194 -8.48 4.48 25.80
N ASP A 195 -8.42 5.74 26.24
CA ASP A 195 -8.07 6.17 27.61
C ASP A 195 -9.28 6.40 28.55
N ASP A 196 -10.52 6.44 28.05
CA ASP A 196 -11.68 6.96 28.81
C ASP A 196 -12.41 5.95 29.71
N HIS A 197 -12.00 4.68 29.75
CA HIS A 197 -12.59 3.70 30.66
C HIS A 197 -11.52 2.91 31.40
N GLY A 198 -11.31 3.27 32.67
CA GLY A 198 -10.62 2.48 33.70
C GLY A 198 -11.32 1.16 34.01
N THR A 199 -11.51 0.34 32.99
CA THR A 199 -11.86 -1.08 33.09
C THR A 199 -10.54 -1.83 33.10
N SER A 200 -10.06 -2.11 34.31
CA SER A 200 -9.22 -3.28 34.65
C SER A 200 -8.21 -3.73 33.60
N GLY A 201 -6.97 -3.23 33.67
CA GLY A 201 -5.71 -3.99 33.47
C GLY A 201 -5.42 -4.77 32.18
N ASP A 202 -6.36 -4.92 31.25
CA ASP A 202 -6.29 -5.90 30.15
C ASP A 202 -6.62 -5.30 28.76
N ASP A 203 -6.88 -3.99 28.67
CA ASP A 203 -7.52 -3.37 27.50
C ASP A 203 -6.77 -2.13 26.93
N LEU A 204 -5.44 -2.17 26.88
CA LEU A 204 -4.70 -1.45 25.84
C LEU A 204 -4.48 -2.43 24.67
N ASP A 205 -5.01 -2.09 23.49
CA ASP A 205 -4.68 -2.59 22.14
C ASP A 205 -4.07 -4.02 21.92
N GLU A 206 -4.30 -5.08 22.71
CA GLU A 206 -3.28 -6.17 22.79
C GLU A 206 -1.93 -5.51 23.07
N ASP A 207 -1.69 -5.11 24.33
CA ASP A 207 -0.44 -4.53 24.78
C ASP A 207 0.72 -5.22 24.06
N ILE A 208 1.37 -4.50 23.15
CA ILE A 208 2.43 -5.06 22.33
C ILE A 208 3.46 -5.63 23.31
N GLU A 209 3.59 -6.95 23.32
CA GLU A 209 4.43 -7.59 24.32
C GLU A 209 5.85 -7.69 23.79
N PHE A 210 6.71 -6.80 24.28
CA PHE A 210 8.13 -6.90 23.98
C PHE A 210 8.75 -8.08 24.74
N LEU A 211 9.26 -9.04 23.97
CA LEU A 211 9.99 -10.18 24.47
C LEU A 211 11.48 -9.88 24.49
N GLU A 212 12.10 -10.17 25.63
CA GLU A 212 13.55 -10.16 25.78
C GLU A 212 14.19 -11.29 24.97
N PRO A 213 15.46 -11.15 24.54
CA PRO A 213 16.17 -12.21 23.82
C PRO A 213 16.16 -13.57 24.54
N ALA A 214 16.23 -13.56 25.87
CA ALA A 214 16.17 -14.76 26.71
C ALA A 214 14.78 -15.41 26.69
N GLU A 215 13.70 -14.62 26.72
CA GLU A 215 12.33 -15.10 26.62
C GLU A 215 12.05 -15.73 25.25
N VAL A 216 12.51 -15.08 24.17
CA VAL A 216 12.40 -15.63 22.80
C VAL A 216 13.15 -16.96 22.68
N ALA A 217 14.40 -17.01 23.15
CA ALA A 217 15.18 -18.25 23.16
C ALA A 217 14.51 -19.34 24.02
N GLY A 218 13.92 -18.94 25.15
CA GLY A 218 13.17 -19.79 26.06
C GLY A 218 11.95 -20.45 25.42
N ILE A 219 11.17 -19.67 24.66
CA ILE A 219 10.02 -20.16 23.89
C ILE A 219 10.51 -21.06 22.75
N ALA A 220 11.49 -20.60 21.95
CA ALA A 220 12.03 -21.35 20.83
C ALA A 220 12.56 -22.75 21.24
N ALA A 221 13.26 -22.83 22.38
CA ALA A 221 13.78 -24.08 22.94
C ALA A 221 12.67 -25.06 23.38
N ARG A 222 11.43 -24.58 23.56
CA ARG A 222 10.27 -25.37 24.02
C ARG A 222 9.23 -25.61 22.93
N MET A 223 9.51 -25.20 21.71
CA MET A 223 8.69 -25.55 20.55
C MET A 223 8.69 -27.07 20.35
N ARG A 224 7.53 -27.63 20.00
CA ARG A 224 7.36 -29.08 19.84
C ARG A 224 8.19 -29.64 18.68
N THR A 225 8.32 -28.86 17.60
CA THR A 225 9.00 -29.31 16.39
C THR A 225 10.29 -28.52 16.15
N PRO A 226 11.33 -29.14 15.54
CA PRO A 226 12.52 -28.42 15.10
C PRO A 226 12.20 -27.29 14.10
N GLN A 227 11.19 -27.48 13.25
CA GLN A 227 10.73 -26.45 12.33
C GLN A 227 10.12 -25.26 13.07
N GLY A 228 9.28 -25.52 14.06
CA GLY A 228 8.64 -24.47 14.87
C GLY A 228 9.66 -23.64 15.64
N ARG A 229 10.67 -24.29 16.24
CA ARG A 229 11.81 -23.60 16.87
C ARG A 229 12.50 -22.63 15.91
N ARG A 230 12.92 -23.13 14.74
CA ARG A 230 13.62 -22.32 13.74
C ARG A 230 12.76 -21.17 13.23
N LEU A 231 11.45 -21.40 13.08
CA LEU A 231 10.51 -20.38 12.64
C LEU A 231 10.39 -19.23 13.66
N VAL A 232 10.33 -19.54 14.96
CA VAL A 232 10.35 -18.50 16.02
C VAL A 232 11.65 -17.69 15.95
N GLU A 233 12.79 -18.37 15.89
CA GLU A 233 14.11 -17.74 15.79
C GLU A 233 14.23 -16.84 14.55
N ASP A 234 13.74 -17.30 13.40
CA ASP A 234 13.84 -16.58 12.13
C ASP A 234 12.87 -15.39 12.05
N ILE A 235 11.66 -15.49 12.60
CA ILE A 235 10.74 -14.34 12.69
C ILE A 235 11.39 -13.25 13.53
N TYR A 236 11.95 -13.61 14.69
CA TYR A 236 12.66 -12.66 15.55
C TYR A 236 13.93 -12.11 14.90
N ALA A 237 14.74 -12.93 14.22
CA ALA A 237 15.98 -12.46 13.59
C ALA A 237 15.73 -11.52 12.39
N THR A 238 14.66 -11.76 11.63
CA THR A 238 14.38 -11.04 10.38
C THR A 238 13.33 -9.93 10.53
N GLY A 239 12.51 -9.99 11.56
CA GLY A 239 11.36 -9.11 11.75
C GLY A 239 10.30 -9.26 10.65
N MET A 240 10.26 -10.37 9.91
CA MET A 240 9.28 -10.56 8.84
C MET A 240 7.86 -10.80 9.38
N ARG A 241 6.85 -10.39 8.60
CA ARG A 241 5.46 -10.74 8.92
C ARG A 241 5.21 -12.23 8.68
N TRP A 242 4.23 -12.83 9.36
CA TRP A 242 3.83 -14.22 9.14
C TRP A 242 3.66 -14.56 7.65
N GLY A 243 2.88 -13.76 6.93
CA GLY A 243 2.62 -13.98 5.50
C GLY A 243 3.88 -13.88 4.63
N GLU A 244 4.92 -13.15 5.06
CA GLU A 244 6.20 -13.01 4.36
C GLU A 244 7.10 -14.23 4.65
N VAL A 245 7.33 -14.57 5.92
CA VAL A 245 8.23 -15.66 6.33
C VAL A 245 7.74 -17.03 5.85
N SER A 246 6.42 -17.30 5.97
CA SER A 246 5.82 -18.56 5.53
C SER A 246 5.73 -18.68 4.00
N ALA A 247 5.98 -17.58 3.27
CA ALA A 247 6.03 -17.58 1.81
C ALA A 247 7.46 -17.71 1.27
N LEU A 248 8.50 -17.69 2.10
CA LEU A 248 9.88 -17.82 1.64
C LEU A 248 10.13 -19.19 1.02
N ALA A 249 11.00 -19.21 0.00
CA ALA A 249 11.48 -20.40 -0.69
C ALA A 249 12.94 -20.23 -1.11
N GLY A 250 13.59 -21.32 -1.52
CA GLY A 250 15.00 -21.34 -1.92
C GLY A 250 15.44 -20.20 -2.83
N ARG A 251 14.64 -19.83 -3.83
CA ARG A 251 14.92 -18.71 -4.76
C ARG A 251 15.11 -17.33 -4.11
N HIS A 252 14.67 -17.17 -2.86
CA HIS A 252 14.78 -15.91 -2.14
C HIS A 252 16.11 -15.77 -1.40
N LEU A 253 16.84 -16.87 -1.21
CA LEU A 253 18.18 -16.84 -0.68
C LEU A 253 19.15 -16.29 -1.74
N VAL A 254 19.98 -15.34 -1.34
CA VAL A 254 20.99 -14.69 -2.18
C VAL A 254 22.35 -14.93 -1.52
N MET A 255 23.16 -15.77 -2.18
CA MET A 255 24.49 -16.21 -1.73
C MET A 255 25.63 -15.65 -2.60
N SER A 256 25.42 -14.50 -3.25
CA SER A 256 26.45 -13.89 -4.12
C SER A 256 27.77 -13.58 -3.39
N ASP A 257 27.69 -13.33 -2.08
CA ASP A 257 28.83 -13.29 -1.16
C ASP A 257 28.51 -14.25 0.00
N PRO A 258 29.19 -15.40 0.11
CA PRO A 258 28.97 -16.36 1.19
C PRO A 258 29.17 -15.78 2.59
N ALA A 259 30.01 -14.75 2.75
CA ALA A 259 30.23 -14.09 4.04
C ALA A 259 29.10 -13.12 4.41
N LYS A 260 28.18 -12.83 3.48
CA LYS A 260 27.09 -11.85 3.67
C LYS A 260 25.77 -12.40 3.09
N PRO A 261 25.27 -13.52 3.61
CA PRO A 261 24.05 -14.14 3.11
C PRO A 261 22.85 -13.17 3.25
N ARG A 262 22.00 -13.19 2.23
CA ARG A 262 20.86 -12.27 2.12
C ARG A 262 19.58 -13.01 1.77
N VAL A 263 18.45 -12.46 2.21
CA VAL A 263 17.12 -12.89 1.80
C VAL A 263 16.39 -11.77 1.08
N ARG A 264 15.78 -12.08 -0.06
CA ARG A 264 14.89 -11.18 -0.79
C ARG A 264 13.44 -11.46 -0.43
N VAL A 265 12.80 -10.52 0.26
CA VAL A 265 11.37 -10.57 0.59
C VAL A 265 10.59 -9.97 -0.57
N THR A 266 10.02 -10.79 -1.45
CA THR A 266 9.29 -10.34 -2.65
C THR A 266 7.87 -10.85 -2.76
N ARG A 267 7.46 -11.79 -1.91
CA ARG A 267 6.12 -12.39 -1.92
C ARG A 267 5.59 -12.61 -0.51
N ALA A 268 4.27 -12.66 -0.41
CA ALA A 268 3.58 -13.01 0.83
C ALA A 268 2.32 -13.82 0.51
N TRP A 269 1.91 -14.69 1.45
CA TRP A 269 0.63 -15.38 1.36
C TRP A 269 -0.52 -14.39 1.53
N LYS A 270 -1.44 -14.41 0.56
CA LYS A 270 -2.72 -13.69 0.57
C LYS A 270 -3.87 -14.68 0.56
N TRP A 271 -5.08 -14.17 0.77
CA TRP A 271 -6.30 -14.95 0.68
C TRP A 271 -7.35 -14.18 -0.12
N SER A 272 -8.06 -14.89 -0.99
CA SER A 272 -9.28 -14.40 -1.66
C SER A 272 -10.30 -15.54 -1.72
N LYS A 273 -11.59 -15.20 -1.68
CA LYS A 273 -12.68 -16.18 -1.75
C LYS A 273 -12.63 -17.02 -3.03
N SER A 274 -12.18 -16.45 -4.15
CA SER A 274 -12.14 -17.13 -5.46
C SER A 274 -10.89 -18.01 -5.65
N LYS A 275 -9.75 -17.60 -5.09
CA LYS A 275 -8.45 -18.26 -5.31
C LYS A 275 -7.95 -19.05 -4.10
N GLY A 276 -8.65 -18.99 -2.98
CA GLY A 276 -8.13 -19.45 -1.69
C GLY A 276 -6.85 -18.72 -1.32
N HIS A 277 -5.89 -19.45 -0.75
CA HIS A 277 -4.57 -18.91 -0.46
C HIS A 277 -3.71 -18.86 -1.72
N TYR A 278 -3.14 -17.70 -2.01
CA TYR A 278 -2.26 -17.50 -3.16
C TYR A 278 -1.05 -16.66 -2.79
N LEU A 279 0.04 -16.83 -3.55
CA LEU A 279 1.24 -16.00 -3.41
C LEU A 279 1.01 -14.67 -4.15
N GLY A 280 1.03 -13.58 -3.40
CA GLY A 280 0.92 -12.23 -3.93
C GLY A 280 2.15 -11.40 -3.61
N THR A 281 2.16 -10.16 -4.08
CA THR A 281 3.18 -9.18 -3.68
C THR A 281 2.91 -8.68 -2.26
N PRO A 282 3.95 -8.37 -1.46
CA PRO A 282 3.77 -7.80 -0.12
C PRO A 282 2.90 -6.54 -0.13
N LYS A 283 2.31 -6.22 1.02
CA LYS A 283 1.31 -5.15 1.19
C LYS A 283 1.73 -3.81 0.58
N SER A 284 3.03 -3.50 0.59
CA SER A 284 3.58 -2.27 0.05
C SER A 284 4.81 -2.48 -0.82
N THR A 285 5.10 -1.51 -1.68
CA THR A 285 6.37 -1.47 -2.44
C THR A 285 7.57 -1.53 -1.50
N ARG A 286 7.54 -0.78 -0.37
CA ARG A 286 8.60 -0.81 0.65
C ARG A 286 8.71 -2.12 1.43
N SER A 287 7.66 -2.95 1.45
CA SER A 287 7.74 -4.29 2.03
C SER A 287 8.61 -5.22 1.18
N ARG A 288 8.84 -4.90 -0.12
CA ARG A 288 9.81 -5.57 -0.97
C ARG A 288 11.21 -5.11 -0.60
N ARG A 289 11.99 -5.98 0.03
CA ARG A 289 13.29 -5.62 0.60
C ARG A 289 14.26 -6.78 0.58
N THR A 290 15.55 -6.46 0.66
CA THR A 290 16.60 -7.46 0.87
C THR A 290 17.20 -7.27 2.25
N LEU A 291 17.15 -8.31 3.07
CA LEU A 291 17.70 -8.32 4.42
C LEU A 291 18.98 -9.13 4.44
N ARG A 292 19.98 -8.69 5.22
CA ARG A 292 21.05 -9.59 5.63
C ARG A 292 20.50 -10.55 6.67
N ILE A 293 20.84 -11.82 6.53
CA ILE A 293 20.53 -12.85 7.52
C ILE A 293 21.79 -13.20 8.30
N THR A 294 21.60 -13.70 9.52
CA THR A 294 22.71 -14.14 10.37
C THR A 294 23.13 -15.56 9.98
N ASP A 295 24.33 -15.98 10.39
CA ASP A 295 24.79 -17.36 10.20
C ASP A 295 23.86 -18.37 10.87
N ARG A 296 23.24 -17.99 12.01
CA ARG A 296 22.23 -18.82 12.67
C ARG A 296 20.98 -18.99 11.81
N THR A 297 20.48 -17.92 11.19
CA THR A 297 19.35 -17.99 10.25
C THR A 297 19.72 -18.83 9.02
N LEU A 298 20.94 -18.70 8.50
CA LEU A 298 21.40 -19.53 7.39
C LEU A 298 21.45 -21.02 7.78
N ALA A 299 22.02 -21.36 8.93
CA ALA A 299 22.04 -22.73 9.46
C ALA A 299 20.62 -23.28 9.71
N ASN A 300 19.70 -22.41 10.14
CA ASN A 300 18.29 -22.76 10.27
C ASN A 300 17.69 -23.19 8.92
N TRP A 301 18.04 -22.50 7.84
CA TRP A 301 17.55 -22.78 6.49
C TRP A 301 18.24 -23.98 5.84
N GLU A 302 19.53 -24.16 6.10
CA GLU A 302 20.30 -25.32 5.66
C GLU A 302 19.65 -26.62 6.13
N ALA A 303 19.35 -26.73 7.43
CA ALA A 303 18.69 -27.92 7.93
C ALA A 303 17.17 -27.98 7.65
N GLN A 304 16.59 -26.96 7.00
CA GLN A 304 15.28 -27.07 6.32
C GLN A 304 15.40 -27.59 4.88
N GLY A 305 16.63 -27.89 4.42
CA GLY A 305 16.92 -28.36 3.07
C GLY A 305 16.86 -27.27 2.02
N VAL A 306 17.03 -26.00 2.39
CA VAL A 306 16.89 -24.87 1.45
C VAL A 306 18.04 -24.83 0.44
N LEU A 307 19.26 -25.18 0.84
CA LEU A 307 20.43 -25.17 -0.06
C LEU A 307 20.43 -26.32 -1.07
N THR A 308 19.83 -27.46 -0.72
CA THR A 308 19.78 -28.67 -1.55
C THR A 308 18.42 -28.85 -2.22
N GLY A 309 17.46 -27.98 -1.90
CA GLY A 309 16.08 -28.05 -2.34
C GLY A 309 15.82 -27.34 -3.66
N GLY A 310 14.60 -27.49 -4.17
CA GLY A 310 14.14 -26.79 -5.38
C GLY A 310 13.99 -25.28 -5.15
N ALA A 311 14.16 -24.48 -6.20
CA ALA A 311 14.04 -23.02 -6.13
C ALA A 311 12.70 -22.54 -5.55
N ASP A 312 11.60 -23.27 -5.79
CA ASP A 312 10.26 -22.93 -5.29
C ASP A 312 9.86 -23.69 -4.00
N GLN A 313 10.73 -24.55 -3.49
CA GLN A 313 10.50 -25.25 -2.22
C GLN A 313 10.42 -24.24 -1.07
N LEU A 314 9.32 -24.28 -0.33
CA LEU A 314 9.12 -23.42 0.83
C LEU A 314 10.13 -23.75 1.94
N VAL A 315 10.68 -22.69 2.56
CA VAL A 315 11.57 -22.81 3.72
C VAL A 315 10.80 -23.45 4.88
N TYR A 316 9.59 -22.95 5.13
CA TYR A 316 8.66 -23.45 6.14
C TYR A 316 7.42 -24.01 5.45
N ARG A 317 7.11 -25.28 5.70
CA ARG A 317 6.08 -26.01 4.95
C ARG A 317 5.17 -26.81 5.87
N GLY A 318 3.93 -26.98 5.44
CA GLY A 318 2.96 -27.89 6.05
C GLY A 318 3.19 -29.33 5.60
N GLU A 319 2.23 -30.18 5.92
CA GLU A 319 2.20 -31.56 5.42
C GLU A 319 2.20 -31.59 3.88
N GLY A 320 2.88 -32.58 3.29
CA GLY A 320 3.00 -32.71 1.84
C GLY A 320 3.87 -31.63 1.14
N GLY A 321 4.51 -30.73 1.90
CA GLY A 321 5.34 -29.66 1.34
C GLY A 321 4.58 -28.39 0.94
N GLU A 322 3.29 -28.32 1.26
CA GLU A 322 2.43 -27.18 0.95
C GLU A 322 2.62 -26.00 1.93
N ARG A 323 1.78 -24.97 1.78
CA ARG A 323 1.71 -23.81 2.68
C ARG A 323 1.52 -24.27 4.12
N LEU A 324 2.36 -23.78 5.03
CA LEU A 324 2.15 -23.91 6.46
C LEU A 324 0.92 -23.07 6.90
N PRO A 325 -0.17 -23.69 7.41
CA PRO A 325 -1.33 -22.94 7.87
C PRO A 325 -1.01 -22.16 9.15
N TYR A 326 -1.55 -20.93 9.27
CA TYR A 326 -1.36 -20.11 10.48
C TYR A 326 -1.90 -20.81 11.72
N SER A 327 -3.08 -21.43 11.64
CA SER A 327 -3.70 -22.14 12.76
C SER A 327 -2.82 -23.27 13.30
N THR A 328 -2.24 -24.08 12.41
CA THR A 328 -1.35 -25.18 12.77
C THR A 328 -0.15 -24.69 13.57
N PHE A 329 0.49 -23.61 13.13
CA PHE A 329 1.63 -23.05 13.85
C PHE A 329 1.20 -22.27 15.11
N TYR A 330 0.03 -21.63 15.09
CA TYR A 330 -0.51 -20.92 16.24
C TYR A 330 -0.74 -21.86 17.43
N ASP A 331 -1.28 -23.06 17.18
CA ASP A 331 -1.47 -24.05 18.25
C ASP A 331 -0.13 -24.52 18.85
N GLU A 332 0.89 -24.71 17.99
CA GLU A 332 2.25 -25.03 18.44
C GLU A 332 2.90 -23.88 19.22
N TRP A 333 2.72 -22.64 18.74
CA TRP A 333 3.18 -21.43 19.40
C TRP A 333 2.60 -21.31 20.82
N MET A 334 1.27 -21.45 20.95
CA MET A 334 0.61 -21.39 22.25
C MET A 334 1.06 -22.50 23.20
N ASP A 335 1.40 -23.69 22.67
CA ASP A 335 2.00 -24.75 23.47
C ASP A 335 3.42 -24.39 23.94
N GLY A 336 4.25 -23.82 23.07
CA GLY A 336 5.59 -23.32 23.40
C GLY A 336 5.55 -22.22 24.47
N VAL A 337 4.63 -21.26 24.34
CA VAL A 337 4.38 -20.19 25.33
C VAL A 337 3.97 -20.79 26.68
N ARG A 338 3.00 -21.71 26.70
CA ARG A 338 2.58 -22.40 27.95
C ARG A 338 3.74 -23.14 28.63
N ARG A 339 4.58 -23.84 27.85
CA ARG A 339 5.76 -24.53 28.37
C ARG A 339 6.83 -23.57 28.89
N ALA A 340 6.98 -22.40 28.26
CA ALA A 340 7.93 -21.38 28.70
C ALA A 340 7.53 -20.75 30.04
N LYS A 341 6.22 -20.50 30.22
CA LYS A 341 5.65 -20.07 31.50
C LYS A 341 5.84 -21.11 32.59
N ALA A 342 5.46 -22.35 32.32
CA ALA A 342 5.60 -23.46 33.27
C ALA A 342 7.06 -23.69 33.72
N ALA A 343 8.04 -23.27 32.91
CA ALA A 343 9.45 -23.37 33.24
C ALA A 343 10.05 -22.08 33.84
N GLY A 344 9.24 -21.06 34.12
CA GLY A 344 9.67 -19.78 34.68
C GLY A 344 10.51 -18.90 33.75
N VAL A 345 10.54 -19.19 32.45
CA VAL A 345 11.33 -18.42 31.47
C VAL A 345 10.54 -17.28 30.86
N LEU A 346 9.22 -17.39 30.84
CA LEU A 346 8.31 -16.31 30.42
C LEU A 346 7.46 -15.90 31.64
N PRO A 347 7.36 -14.60 31.97
CA PRO A 347 6.50 -14.12 33.04
C PRO A 347 5.04 -14.55 32.83
N GLU A 348 4.36 -14.91 33.91
CA GLU A 348 2.98 -15.41 33.86
C GLU A 348 1.99 -14.40 33.23
N HIS A 349 2.24 -13.11 33.40
CA HIS A 349 1.40 -12.05 32.85
C HIS A 349 1.51 -11.87 31.33
N LYS A 350 2.63 -12.29 30.71
CA LYS A 350 2.86 -12.14 29.26
C LYS A 350 2.13 -13.20 28.45
N ASN A 351 1.32 -12.82 27.46
CA ASN A 351 0.65 -13.69 26.49
C ASN A 351 0.98 -13.29 25.05
N PRO A 352 2.24 -13.44 24.62
CA PRO A 352 2.69 -12.88 23.34
C PRO A 352 2.08 -13.63 22.15
N THR A 353 1.77 -12.87 21.11
CA THR A 353 1.40 -13.36 19.78
C THR A 353 2.63 -13.62 18.92
N ILE A 354 2.44 -14.32 17.80
CA ILE A 354 3.52 -14.49 16.80
C ILE A 354 3.96 -13.14 16.23
N HIS A 355 3.07 -12.13 16.19
CA HIS A 355 3.44 -10.80 15.68
C HIS A 355 4.35 -10.05 16.63
N ASP A 356 4.29 -10.36 17.93
CA ASP A 356 5.11 -9.72 18.95
C ASP A 356 6.59 -10.07 18.81
N LEU A 357 6.94 -11.19 18.16
CA LEU A 357 8.33 -11.47 17.77
C LEU A 357 8.90 -10.37 16.83
N ARG A 358 8.06 -9.79 15.96
CA ARG A 358 8.47 -8.67 15.10
C ARG A 358 8.58 -7.36 15.88
N HIS A 359 7.69 -7.12 16.84
CA HIS A 359 7.80 -5.96 17.72
C HIS A 359 9.07 -6.05 18.59
N SER A 360 9.34 -7.22 19.14
CA SER A 360 10.53 -7.55 19.92
C SER A 360 11.81 -7.41 19.09
N HIS A 361 11.80 -7.79 17.82
CA HIS A 361 12.90 -7.52 16.88
C HIS A 361 13.20 -6.02 16.76
N ALA A 362 12.15 -5.20 16.60
CA ALA A 362 12.29 -3.76 16.49
C ALA A 362 12.85 -3.14 17.77
N ALA A 363 12.28 -3.52 18.91
CA ALA A 363 12.72 -3.07 20.23
C ALA A 363 14.18 -3.44 20.50
N ALA A 364 14.60 -4.66 20.19
CA ALA A 364 15.99 -5.09 20.36
C ALA A 364 16.97 -4.25 19.53
N LEU A 365 16.61 -3.90 18.30
CA LEU A 365 17.45 -3.03 17.46
C LEU A 365 17.52 -1.59 17.98
N ILE A 366 16.40 -1.06 18.46
CA ILE A 366 16.34 0.30 19.01
C ILE A 366 17.15 0.39 20.31
N SER A 367 16.99 -0.59 21.19
CA SER A 367 17.76 -0.70 22.45
C SER A 367 19.26 -0.86 22.17
N ALA A 368 19.63 -1.48 21.05
CA ALA A 368 21.02 -1.56 20.58
C ALA A 368 21.51 -0.28 19.86
N GLY A 369 20.77 0.83 19.94
CA GLY A 369 21.16 2.13 19.38
C GLY A 369 20.94 2.29 17.87
N HIS A 370 20.24 1.37 17.20
CA HIS A 370 19.95 1.54 15.77
C HIS A 370 18.87 2.60 15.53
N SER A 371 19.09 3.45 14.52
CA SER A 371 18.15 4.51 14.17
C SER A 371 16.77 3.99 13.77
N LEU A 372 15.72 4.76 14.08
CA LEU A 372 14.35 4.45 13.64
C LEU A 372 14.24 4.32 12.12
N THR A 373 15.06 5.02 11.34
CA THR A 373 15.09 4.91 9.87
C THR A 373 15.68 3.57 9.41
N TYR A 374 16.71 3.05 10.09
CA TYR A 374 17.21 1.69 9.86
C TYR A 374 16.12 0.66 10.15
N VAL A 375 15.48 0.75 11.32
CA VAL A 375 14.41 -0.17 11.73
C VAL A 375 13.21 -0.10 10.78
N GLN A 376 12.80 1.09 10.36
CA GLN A 376 11.74 1.29 9.37
C GLN A 376 12.04 0.54 8.06
N ARG A 377 13.26 0.72 7.51
CA ARG A 377 13.68 0.07 6.25
C ARG A 377 13.75 -1.44 6.41
N ARG A 378 14.30 -1.92 7.52
CA ARG A 378 14.41 -3.35 7.84
C ARG A 378 13.03 -4.01 7.99
N LEU A 379 12.07 -3.33 8.60
CA LEU A 379 10.70 -3.80 8.79
C LEU A 379 9.82 -3.62 7.53
N GLY A 380 10.21 -2.77 6.59
CA GLY A 380 9.43 -2.46 5.39
C GLY A 380 8.21 -1.58 5.66
N HIS A 381 8.27 -0.69 6.66
CA HIS A 381 7.19 0.28 6.91
C HIS A 381 7.19 1.37 5.84
N GLU A 382 6.01 1.66 5.26
CA GLU A 382 5.87 2.74 4.26
C GLU A 382 6.13 4.11 4.88
N SER A 383 5.59 4.35 6.07
CA SER A 383 5.73 5.60 6.80
C SER A 383 6.64 5.45 8.00
N ILE A 384 7.52 6.42 8.20
CA ILE A 384 8.32 6.54 9.44
C ILE A 384 7.41 6.80 10.64
N LYS A 385 6.26 7.46 10.43
CA LYS A 385 5.27 7.72 11.47
C LYS A 385 4.83 6.43 12.16
N THR A 386 4.62 5.34 11.40
CA THR A 386 4.30 4.04 11.99
C THR A 386 5.40 3.56 12.94
N THR A 387 6.68 3.70 12.57
CA THR A 387 7.79 3.29 13.44
C THR A 387 7.95 4.23 14.63
N SER A 388 7.80 5.54 14.42
CA SER A 388 7.91 6.56 15.47
C SER A 388 6.78 6.46 16.49
N ASP A 389 5.52 6.37 16.04
CA ASP A 389 4.34 6.26 16.91
C ASP A 389 4.41 4.97 17.75
N LEU A 390 4.90 3.85 17.17
CA LEU A 390 4.96 2.57 17.87
C LEU A 390 6.18 2.43 18.79
N TYR A 391 7.35 2.92 18.39
CA TYR A 391 8.61 2.61 19.11
C TYR A 391 9.36 3.85 19.61
N GLY A 392 8.87 5.07 19.33
CA GLY A 392 9.53 6.30 19.77
C GLY A 392 9.68 6.39 21.29
N HIS A 393 8.77 5.77 22.05
CA HIS A 393 8.84 5.68 23.50
C HIS A 393 10.00 4.80 24.03
N LEU A 394 10.68 4.04 23.17
CA LEU A 394 11.86 3.23 23.51
C LEU A 394 13.19 3.99 23.32
N LEU A 395 13.14 5.26 22.91
CA LEU A 395 14.30 6.15 22.79
C LEU A 395 14.75 6.94 24.06
N PRO A 396 14.14 6.87 25.26
CA PRO A 396 14.52 7.72 26.41
C PRO A 396 16.00 7.63 26.84
N GLU A 397 16.71 6.58 26.47
CA GLU A 397 18.15 6.41 26.73
C GLU A 397 19.05 7.29 25.81
N ALA A 398 18.45 7.96 24.81
CA ALA A 398 19.19 8.75 23.83
C ALA A 398 19.65 10.12 24.34
N ASP A 399 19.02 10.70 25.37
CA ASP A 399 19.36 12.06 25.81
C ASP A 399 20.67 12.08 26.62
N GLU A 400 20.80 11.24 27.64
CA GLU A 400 22.06 11.05 28.40
C GLU A 400 23.23 10.63 27.48
N ALA A 401 22.99 9.68 26.57
CA ALA A 401 23.99 9.25 25.60
C ALA A 401 24.32 10.36 24.57
N ALA A 402 23.35 11.21 24.21
CA ALA A 402 23.58 12.35 23.33
C ALA A 402 24.40 13.43 24.03
N MET A 403 24.13 13.73 25.31
CA MET A 403 24.93 14.69 26.08
C MET A 403 26.37 14.19 26.25
N ALA A 404 26.56 12.92 26.60
CA ALA A 404 27.90 12.32 26.65
C ALA A 404 28.64 12.36 25.29
N THR A 405 27.91 12.22 24.18
CA THR A 405 28.49 12.33 22.82
C THR A 405 28.84 13.78 22.47
N ILE A 406 28.02 14.74 22.88
CA ILE A 406 28.25 16.18 22.68
C ILE A 406 29.49 16.60 23.48
N ASP A 407 29.59 16.21 24.75
CA ASP A 407 30.73 16.49 25.60
C ASP A 407 32.02 15.87 25.03
N ALA A 408 31.99 14.58 24.64
CA ALA A 408 33.13 13.92 24.01
C ALA A 408 33.54 14.59 22.68
N SER A 409 32.57 15.07 21.89
CA SER A 409 32.84 15.79 20.64
C SER A 409 33.40 17.20 20.86
N LEU A 410 33.07 17.86 21.96
CA LEU A 410 33.58 19.18 22.33
C LEU A 410 34.98 19.08 22.96
N ASP A 411 35.25 18.00 23.69
CA ASP A 411 36.54 17.74 24.35
C ASP A 411 37.63 17.19 23.39
N GLY A 412 37.31 17.05 22.10
CA GLY A 412 38.24 16.53 21.09
C GLY A 412 38.62 15.06 21.27
N ALA A 413 37.90 14.32 22.11
CA ALA A 413 38.08 12.89 22.26
C ALA A 413 37.51 12.17 21.03
N PRO A 414 38.16 11.13 20.50
CA PRO A 414 37.56 10.29 19.48
C PRO A 414 36.31 9.64 20.09
N VAL A 415 35.14 10.05 19.60
CA VAL A 415 33.86 9.40 19.92
C VAL A 415 34.01 7.91 19.63
N LEU A 416 33.99 7.08 20.68
CA LEU A 416 34.03 5.62 20.54
C LEU A 416 32.77 5.16 19.76
N PRO A 417 32.90 4.21 18.81
CA PRO A 417 31.81 3.82 17.93
C PRO A 417 30.84 2.90 18.68
N GLY A 418 29.88 3.48 19.40
CA GLY A 418 28.76 2.77 20.03
C GLY A 418 27.54 2.56 19.13
N GLY A 419 27.51 3.21 17.96
CA GLY A 419 26.60 2.87 16.86
C GLY A 419 27.43 2.42 15.66
N PRO A 420 26.90 1.55 14.76
CA PRO A 420 27.61 1.31 13.52
C PRO A 420 27.87 2.66 12.85
N ALA A 421 29.15 2.94 12.56
CA ALA A 421 29.57 4.06 11.72
C ALA A 421 28.56 4.20 10.56
N PRO A 422 28.21 5.43 10.12
CA PRO A 422 27.31 5.61 9.00
C PRO A 422 27.81 4.70 7.88
N VAL A 423 27.05 3.66 7.59
CA VAL A 423 27.37 2.75 6.51
C VAL A 423 27.22 3.62 5.28
N ALA A 424 28.34 4.16 4.81
CA ALA A 424 28.46 4.75 3.49
C ALA A 424 27.69 3.81 2.56
N ALA A 425 26.71 4.35 1.86
CA ALA A 425 25.78 3.57 1.07
C ALA A 425 26.56 2.59 0.21
N ALA A 426 26.53 1.30 0.57
CA ALA A 426 27.27 0.28 -0.14
C ALA A 426 26.72 0.20 -1.56
N VAL A 427 27.44 0.82 -2.49
CA VAL A 427 27.28 0.64 -3.93
C VAL A 427 27.43 -0.85 -4.19
N VAL A 428 26.42 -1.45 -4.84
CA VAL A 428 26.46 -2.85 -5.26
C VAL A 428 27.57 -2.98 -6.29
N PRO A 429 28.65 -3.76 -6.06
CA PRO A 429 29.65 -3.95 -7.09
C PRO A 429 29.05 -4.80 -8.22
N ALA A 430 29.25 -4.35 -9.46
CA ALA A 430 28.96 -5.13 -10.65
C ALA A 430 29.85 -6.39 -10.70
N PRO A 431 29.42 -7.49 -11.35
CA PRO A 431 30.15 -8.76 -11.33
C PRO A 431 31.51 -8.62 -12.03
N ARG A 432 32.57 -9.19 -11.42
CA ARG A 432 33.91 -9.25 -12.00
C ARG A 432 34.01 -10.36 -13.06
N PRO A 433 34.58 -10.11 -14.24
CA PRO A 433 35.15 -11.16 -15.07
C PRO A 433 36.52 -11.56 -14.52
N GLY A 434 36.80 -12.86 -14.47
CA GLY A 434 38.11 -13.39 -14.06
C GLY A 434 39.18 -13.17 -15.13
N GLY A 435 40.42 -12.92 -14.70
CA GLY A 435 41.60 -12.89 -15.57
C GLY A 435 42.77 -12.08 -14.99
N ASP A 436 43.87 -12.79 -14.76
CA ASP A 436 45.30 -12.42 -14.62
C ASP A 436 45.75 -11.02 -14.10
N ARG A 437 46.68 -11.06 -13.13
CA ARG A 437 47.23 -9.93 -12.34
C ARG A 437 48.41 -9.24 -13.04
N SER A 438 48.19 -8.68 -14.22
CA SER A 438 49.14 -7.72 -14.85
C SER A 438 48.39 -6.58 -15.55
N THR A 439 47.34 -6.10 -14.90
CA THR A 439 46.26 -5.39 -15.58
C THR A 439 46.64 -3.93 -15.91
N VAL A 440 46.80 -3.68 -17.20
CA VAL A 440 46.95 -2.36 -17.81
C VAL A 440 45.63 -1.59 -17.71
N HIS A 441 45.68 -0.34 -17.22
CA HIS A 441 44.53 0.57 -17.15
C HIS A 441 44.52 1.53 -18.32
N VAL A 442 43.33 1.95 -18.74
CA VAL A 442 43.16 2.87 -19.86
C VAL A 442 42.75 4.25 -19.36
N VAL A 443 43.57 5.28 -19.57
CA VAL A 443 43.35 6.65 -19.10
C VAL A 443 42.73 7.50 -20.21
N LEU A 444 41.57 8.09 -19.92
CA LEU A 444 40.93 9.11 -20.75
C LEU A 444 41.40 10.50 -20.30
N PHE A 445 41.99 11.26 -21.22
CA PHE A 445 42.39 12.65 -21.00
C PHE A 445 41.35 13.59 -21.62
N THR A 446 40.72 14.44 -20.81
CA THR A 446 39.74 15.44 -21.26
C THR A 446 40.00 16.79 -20.60
N GLY A 447 40.49 17.77 -21.37
CA GLY A 447 40.63 19.16 -20.89
C GLY A 447 41.41 19.32 -19.56
N GLY A 448 42.42 18.49 -19.31
CA GLY A 448 43.21 18.50 -18.06
C GLY A 448 42.78 17.47 -17.01
N HIS A 449 41.64 16.82 -17.18
CA HIS A 449 41.18 15.72 -16.32
C HIS A 449 41.65 14.36 -16.85
N GLN A 450 42.00 13.46 -15.93
CA GLN A 450 42.45 12.10 -16.23
C GLN A 450 41.54 11.10 -15.51
N GLU A 451 40.92 10.20 -16.27
CA GLU A 451 40.04 9.16 -15.71
C GLU A 451 40.47 7.77 -16.14
N ALA A 452 40.60 6.84 -15.20
CA ALA A 452 41.11 5.49 -15.44
C ALA A 452 39.97 4.48 -15.62
N PHE A 453 40.12 3.61 -16.61
CA PHE A 453 39.16 2.56 -16.96
C PHE A 453 39.86 1.20 -16.98
N TRP A 454 39.16 0.17 -16.51
CA TRP A 454 39.64 -1.22 -16.55
C TRP A 454 39.40 -1.93 -17.88
N ARG A 455 38.52 -1.37 -18.71
CA ARG A 455 38.07 -1.95 -19.96
C ARG A 455 38.41 -1.00 -21.10
N PRO A 456 39.35 -1.37 -21.99
CA PRO A 456 39.75 -0.54 -23.12
C PRO A 456 38.59 -0.16 -24.06
N ASP A 457 37.57 -1.00 -24.14
CA ASP A 457 36.36 -0.73 -24.91
C ASP A 457 35.46 0.33 -24.26
N ILE A 458 35.36 0.34 -22.92
CA ILE A 458 34.61 1.38 -22.20
C ILE A 458 35.32 2.73 -22.28
N ALA A 459 36.64 2.76 -22.13
CA ALA A 459 37.42 3.99 -22.25
C ALA A 459 37.29 4.62 -23.65
N ARG A 460 37.35 3.78 -24.69
CA ARG A 460 37.17 4.19 -26.09
C ARG A 460 35.75 4.70 -26.35
N LEU A 461 34.73 4.00 -25.86
CA LEU A 461 33.35 4.47 -25.96
C LEU A 461 33.16 5.84 -25.29
N CYS A 462 33.73 6.03 -24.09
CA CYS A 462 33.69 7.31 -23.39
C CYS A 462 34.41 8.43 -24.16
N ALA A 463 35.55 8.13 -24.79
CA ALA A 463 36.28 9.08 -25.64
C ALA A 463 35.48 9.48 -26.88
N GLU A 464 34.85 8.52 -27.55
CA GLU A 464 34.03 8.76 -28.74
C GLU A 464 32.81 9.62 -28.41
N VAL A 465 32.11 9.32 -27.32
CA VAL A 465 30.96 10.11 -26.85
C VAL A 465 31.39 11.52 -26.45
N TRP A 466 32.50 11.68 -25.73
CA TRP A 466 33.03 12.99 -25.37
C TRP A 466 33.36 13.85 -26.60
N LYS A 467 33.99 13.24 -27.61
CA LYS A 467 34.31 13.88 -28.88
C LYS A 467 33.06 14.29 -29.64
N LEU A 468 32.03 13.44 -29.65
CA LEU A 468 30.77 13.68 -30.36
C LEU A 468 29.95 14.81 -29.71
N GLU A 469 29.79 14.76 -28.38
CA GLU A 469 28.88 15.65 -27.65
C GLU A 469 29.51 17.01 -27.31
N ARG A 470 30.79 17.01 -26.91
CA ARG A 470 31.47 18.24 -26.45
C ARG A 470 32.39 18.86 -27.51
N ARG A 471 32.50 18.25 -28.70
CA ARG A 471 33.43 18.64 -29.78
C ARG A 471 34.87 18.87 -29.30
N ALA A 472 35.28 18.15 -28.25
CA ALA A 472 36.58 18.28 -27.61
C ALA A 472 37.36 16.98 -27.76
N GLU A 473 38.68 17.07 -27.96
CA GLU A 473 39.52 15.88 -28.10
C GLU A 473 39.64 15.13 -26.77
N ALA A 474 39.54 13.81 -26.85
CA ALA A 474 39.73 12.90 -25.73
C ALA A 474 40.73 11.80 -26.14
N ARG A 475 41.80 11.64 -25.36
CA ARG A 475 42.87 10.67 -25.66
C ARG A 475 42.79 9.49 -24.69
N VAL A 476 42.96 8.28 -25.22
CA VAL A 476 42.87 7.01 -24.49
C VAL A 476 44.27 6.39 -24.46
N GLU A 477 44.85 6.18 -23.27
CA GLU A 477 46.20 5.59 -23.12
C GLU A 477 46.24 4.41 -22.16
N GLU A 478 46.97 3.36 -22.52
CA GLU A 478 47.21 2.19 -21.66
C GLU A 478 48.41 2.41 -20.72
N ARG A 479 48.22 2.28 -19.39
CA ARG A 479 49.22 2.56 -18.33
C ARG A 479 49.20 1.55 -17.18
N SER A 480 50.31 1.48 -16.42
CA SER A 480 50.47 0.59 -15.24
C SER A 480 49.68 1.06 -14.01
N ALA A 481 49.12 0.12 -13.24
CA ALA A 481 48.29 0.33 -12.04
C ALA A 481 49.03 0.93 -10.82
N SER A 482 50.36 0.86 -10.82
CA SER A 482 51.23 1.15 -9.67
C SER A 482 51.04 2.55 -9.06
N LEU A 483 50.72 3.55 -9.87
CA LEU A 483 50.55 4.95 -9.43
C LEU A 483 49.23 5.18 -8.67
N TRP A 484 48.20 4.37 -8.93
CA TRP A 484 46.88 4.51 -8.31
C TRP A 484 46.71 3.62 -7.07
N GLU A 485 47.38 2.48 -7.01
CA GLU A 485 47.50 1.69 -5.76
C GLU A 485 48.15 2.52 -4.65
N ALA A 486 49.17 3.32 -4.99
CA ALA A 486 49.80 4.26 -4.06
C ALA A 486 48.83 5.34 -3.53
N ARG A 487 47.78 5.69 -4.30
CA ARG A 487 46.83 6.77 -3.96
C ARG A 487 45.55 6.27 -3.29
N HIS A 488 45.08 5.06 -3.62
CA HIS A 488 43.81 4.51 -3.12
C HIS A 488 43.96 3.21 -2.31
N GLY A 489 45.20 2.80 -2.04
CA GLY A 489 45.56 1.72 -1.12
C GLY A 489 45.32 0.29 -1.64
N THR A 490 44.21 0.05 -2.35
CA THR A 490 43.87 -1.25 -2.93
C THR A 490 43.14 -1.10 -4.27
N LEU A 491 43.15 -2.17 -5.08
CA LEU A 491 42.34 -2.26 -6.30
C LEU A 491 40.84 -2.04 -6.02
N ASP A 492 40.35 -2.47 -4.85
CA ASP A 492 38.98 -2.25 -4.39
C ASP A 492 38.71 -0.77 -4.11
N GLY A 493 39.69 -0.05 -3.54
CA GLY A 493 39.62 1.40 -3.32
C GLY A 493 39.53 2.22 -4.62
N VAL A 494 40.13 1.73 -5.71
CA VAL A 494 39.98 2.34 -7.05
C VAL A 494 38.57 2.09 -7.60
N HIS A 495 38.01 0.89 -7.42
CA HIS A 495 36.63 0.57 -7.81
C HIS A 495 35.58 1.39 -7.07
N GLU A 496 35.80 1.67 -5.78
CA GLU A 496 34.93 2.51 -4.96
C GLU A 496 35.03 4.00 -5.32
N SER A 497 36.18 4.44 -5.85
CA SER A 497 36.34 5.81 -6.36
C SER A 497 35.73 6.04 -7.74
N LEU A 498 35.31 4.98 -8.44
CA LEU A 498 34.73 5.13 -9.77
C LEU A 498 33.32 5.71 -9.68
N PRO A 499 33.05 6.77 -10.44
CA PRO A 499 31.82 7.47 -10.28
C PRO A 499 30.62 6.76 -10.91
N ALA A 500 29.55 6.66 -10.12
CA ALA A 500 28.31 6.04 -10.57
C ALA A 500 27.68 6.85 -11.71
N ARG A 501 27.14 6.14 -12.71
CA ARG A 501 26.40 6.72 -13.84
C ARG A 501 24.94 6.29 -13.79
N ALA A 502 24.04 7.23 -14.04
CA ALA A 502 22.62 6.97 -14.15
C ALA A 502 22.03 7.74 -15.34
N GLN A 503 21.10 7.11 -16.05
CA GLN A 503 20.31 7.83 -17.05
C GLN A 503 19.27 8.66 -16.31
N ILE A 504 19.31 9.97 -16.45
CA ILE A 504 18.35 10.90 -15.87
C ILE A 504 17.37 11.33 -16.96
N TRP A 505 16.09 11.15 -16.65
CA TRP A 505 14.96 11.63 -17.42
C TRP A 505 14.50 12.97 -16.87
N SER A 506 14.13 13.89 -17.75
CA SER A 506 13.61 15.21 -17.38
C SER A 506 12.41 15.62 -18.24
N LEU A 507 11.43 16.28 -17.63
CA LEU A 507 10.24 16.85 -18.25
C LEU A 507 10.04 18.29 -17.76
N GLY A 508 9.73 19.20 -18.70
CA GLY A 508 9.67 20.64 -18.44
C GLY A 508 11.01 21.37 -18.63
N PRO A 509 11.10 22.65 -18.25
CA PRO A 509 10.03 23.42 -17.60
C PRO A 509 8.88 23.73 -18.57
N VAL A 510 7.64 23.51 -18.11
CA VAL A 510 6.47 24.20 -18.69
C VAL A 510 6.23 25.47 -17.91
N VAL A 511 5.88 26.53 -18.61
CA VAL A 511 5.68 27.85 -18.04
C VAL A 511 4.23 28.28 -18.22
N TYR A 512 3.63 28.76 -17.13
CA TYR A 512 2.28 29.29 -17.10
C TYR A 512 2.30 30.81 -16.99
N GLY A 513 1.42 31.46 -17.75
CA GLY A 513 1.05 32.86 -17.57
C GLY A 513 0.24 33.09 -16.29
N LEU A 514 -0.06 34.36 -16.01
CA LEU A 514 -0.81 34.80 -14.83
C LEU A 514 -2.26 34.30 -14.79
N ASP A 515 -2.86 34.10 -15.95
CA ASP A 515 -4.19 33.53 -16.17
C ASP A 515 -4.20 31.98 -16.16
N GLY A 516 -3.03 31.36 -16.02
CA GLY A 516 -2.87 29.92 -16.09
C GLY A 516 -2.77 29.38 -17.52
N GLU A 517 -2.69 30.24 -18.55
CA GLU A 517 -2.40 29.81 -19.92
C GLU A 517 -1.00 29.21 -20.02
N GLU A 518 -0.90 28.09 -20.74
CA GLU A 518 0.36 27.37 -20.91
C GLU A 518 1.16 27.97 -22.08
N LEU A 519 2.26 28.67 -21.78
CA LEU A 519 3.02 29.49 -22.74
C LEU A 519 4.11 28.69 -23.49
N VAL A 520 3.91 27.39 -23.76
CA VAL A 520 4.96 26.49 -24.30
C VAL A 520 5.57 27.02 -25.61
N VAL A 521 6.89 27.28 -25.62
CA VAL A 521 7.57 27.90 -26.77
C VAL A 521 8.05 26.90 -27.84
N ALA A 522 7.76 25.58 -27.75
CA ALA A 522 8.15 24.65 -28.82
C ALA A 522 7.35 23.33 -28.90
N PRO A 523 7.08 22.81 -30.13
CA PRO A 523 6.54 21.47 -30.32
C PRO A 523 7.56 20.42 -29.85
N GLY A 524 7.26 19.73 -28.75
CA GLY A 524 8.19 18.81 -28.07
C GLY A 524 8.40 19.11 -26.59
N GLY A 525 7.84 20.20 -26.04
CA GLY A 525 7.94 20.59 -24.62
C GLY A 525 7.44 19.57 -23.59
N HIS A 526 6.71 18.53 -24.02
CA HIS A 526 6.16 17.47 -23.16
C HIS A 526 6.74 16.08 -23.40
N ALA A 527 7.70 15.93 -24.32
CA ALA A 527 8.42 14.68 -24.47
C ALA A 527 9.53 14.61 -23.40
N PRO A 528 9.66 13.49 -22.65
CA PRO A 528 10.75 13.36 -21.72
C PRO A 528 12.08 13.31 -22.48
N ARG A 529 13.03 14.12 -22.01
CA ARG A 529 14.42 14.11 -22.46
C ARG A 529 15.21 13.18 -21.55
N SER A 530 16.24 12.53 -22.09
CA SER A 530 17.15 11.72 -21.28
C SER A 530 18.59 12.13 -21.54
N ALA A 531 19.41 12.16 -20.48
CA ALA A 531 20.84 12.36 -20.54
C ALA A 531 21.53 11.45 -19.52
N TRP A 532 22.79 11.09 -19.77
CA TRP A 532 23.60 10.41 -18.77
C TRP A 532 24.13 11.44 -17.78
N ALA A 533 23.84 11.23 -16.49
CA ALA A 533 24.40 12.02 -15.40
C ALA A 533 25.35 11.17 -14.57
N TRP A 534 26.42 11.80 -14.11
CA TRP A 534 27.45 11.16 -13.29
C TRP A 534 27.41 11.64 -11.86
N GLN A 535 27.89 10.85 -10.89
CA GLN A 535 27.73 11.16 -9.46
C GLN A 535 28.24 12.53 -8.99
N TRP A 536 29.10 13.18 -9.78
CA TRP A 536 29.64 14.50 -9.48
C TRP A 536 28.86 15.64 -10.15
N GLU A 537 27.90 15.35 -11.02
CA GLU A 537 27.05 16.33 -11.68
C GLU A 537 25.83 16.64 -10.80
N GLU A 538 25.42 17.91 -10.73
CA GLU A 538 24.32 18.37 -9.86
C GLU A 538 22.97 17.69 -10.16
N SER A 539 22.77 17.21 -11.39
CA SER A 539 21.55 16.51 -11.82
C SER A 539 21.51 15.02 -11.42
N TYR A 540 22.61 14.49 -10.89
CA TYR A 540 22.69 13.11 -10.45
C TYR A 540 21.84 12.88 -9.21
N THR A 541 20.98 11.87 -9.29
CA THR A 541 20.17 11.44 -8.14
C THR A 541 19.95 9.94 -8.20
N THR A 542 20.10 9.27 -7.06
CA THR A 542 19.66 7.86 -6.89
C THR A 542 18.27 7.76 -6.27
N GLU A 543 17.65 8.90 -5.95
CA GLU A 543 16.31 8.98 -5.36
C GLU A 543 15.23 8.89 -6.44
N GLY A 544 13.98 8.65 -6.02
CA GLY A 544 12.83 8.65 -6.92
C GLY A 544 12.62 10.02 -7.59
N ALA A 545 11.77 10.06 -8.62
CA ALA A 545 11.54 11.27 -9.40
C ALA A 545 11.16 12.48 -8.52
N ARG A 546 11.91 13.57 -8.67
CA ARG A 546 11.70 14.87 -8.03
C ARG A 546 10.94 15.78 -8.97
N TRP A 547 10.24 16.76 -8.40
CA TRP A 547 9.53 17.78 -9.16
C TRP A 547 9.52 19.09 -8.39
N TYR A 548 9.38 20.20 -9.12
CA TYR A 548 9.15 21.52 -8.54
C TYR A 548 8.09 22.28 -9.33
N ALA A 549 7.46 23.22 -8.65
CA ALA A 549 6.63 24.24 -9.23
C ALA A 549 6.93 25.55 -8.50
N GLU A 550 7.46 26.54 -9.21
CA GLU A 550 7.97 27.77 -8.62
C GLU A 550 7.46 28.99 -9.40
N HIS A 551 7.07 30.02 -8.65
CA HIS A 551 6.63 31.29 -9.21
C HIS A 551 7.77 32.30 -9.17
N GLN A 552 8.15 32.84 -10.33
CA GLN A 552 9.17 33.87 -10.44
C GLN A 552 8.54 35.26 -10.38
N ARG A 553 8.96 36.07 -9.39
CA ARG A 553 8.55 37.47 -9.27
C ARG A 553 9.42 38.33 -10.21
N GLY A 554 8.81 38.91 -11.24
CA GLY A 554 9.47 39.72 -12.27
C GLY A 554 8.48 40.26 -13.32
N GLY A 555 8.96 41.00 -14.31
CA GLY A 555 8.13 41.76 -15.27
C GLY A 555 7.03 40.96 -15.99
N ASP A 556 7.25 39.66 -16.23
CA ASP A 556 6.30 38.78 -16.92
C ASP A 556 5.58 37.77 -16.00
N CYS A 557 5.82 37.82 -14.68
CA CYS A 557 5.25 36.94 -13.63
C CYS A 557 4.88 35.51 -14.11
N LEU A 558 5.88 34.63 -14.18
CA LEU A 558 5.74 33.29 -14.76
C LEU A 558 5.82 32.20 -13.68
N THR A 559 5.03 31.14 -13.83
CA THR A 559 5.11 29.94 -12.97
C THR A 559 5.69 28.78 -13.76
N ALA A 560 6.85 28.26 -13.35
CA ALA A 560 7.52 27.14 -14.01
C ALA A 560 7.26 25.83 -13.26
N ALA A 561 7.01 24.74 -14.00
CA ALA A 561 6.87 23.40 -13.47
C ALA A 561 7.76 22.40 -14.22
N ALA A 562 8.54 21.59 -13.50
CA ALA A 562 9.38 20.55 -14.09
C ALA A 562 9.56 19.35 -13.17
N ALA A 563 10.05 18.23 -13.73
CA ALA A 563 10.38 17.02 -13.00
C ALA A 563 11.62 16.33 -13.59
N TRP A 564 12.38 15.63 -12.75
CA TRP A 564 13.52 14.81 -13.18
C TRP A 564 13.75 13.60 -12.28
N GLY A 565 14.46 12.58 -12.77
CA GLY A 565 14.76 11.36 -12.02
C GLY A 565 15.25 10.20 -12.88
N THR A 566 15.54 9.05 -12.27
CA THR A 566 16.16 7.89 -12.94
C THR A 566 15.19 6.93 -13.63
N ASP A 567 13.88 7.14 -13.47
CA ASP A 567 12.82 6.29 -14.03
C ASP A 567 11.81 7.15 -14.80
N GLU A 568 11.72 6.96 -16.12
CA GLU A 568 10.87 7.75 -17.02
C GLU A 568 9.40 7.79 -16.56
N LYS A 569 8.85 6.65 -16.10
CA LYS A 569 7.46 6.54 -15.68
C LYS A 569 7.21 7.33 -14.41
N GLN A 570 8.15 7.30 -13.47
CA GLN A 570 8.08 8.10 -12.25
C GLN A 570 8.23 9.59 -12.54
N VAL A 571 9.10 9.98 -13.48
CA VAL A 571 9.26 11.38 -13.90
C VAL A 571 7.98 11.90 -14.56
N ARG A 572 7.32 11.11 -15.40
CA ARG A 572 6.01 11.46 -15.96
C ARG A 572 4.95 11.68 -14.87
N ALA A 573 4.89 10.80 -13.87
CA ALA A 573 3.94 10.94 -12.75
C ALA A 573 4.27 12.14 -11.84
N ALA A 574 5.55 12.42 -11.60
CA ALA A 574 6.00 13.59 -10.85
C ALA A 574 5.71 14.89 -11.59
N TYR A 575 5.86 14.89 -12.92
CA TYR A 575 5.56 16.03 -13.78
C TYR A 575 4.08 16.42 -13.76
N VAL A 576 3.15 15.45 -13.71
CA VAL A 576 1.71 15.75 -13.53
C VAL A 576 1.46 16.53 -12.23
N LYS A 577 2.10 16.12 -11.13
CA LYS A 577 2.01 16.83 -9.84
C LYS A 577 2.61 18.23 -9.90
N ALA A 578 3.71 18.40 -10.62
CA ALA A 578 4.33 19.69 -10.87
C ALA A 578 3.36 20.65 -11.57
N ARG A 579 2.67 20.18 -12.62
CA ARG A 579 1.68 20.96 -13.37
C ARG A 579 0.46 21.33 -12.50
N GLU A 580 -0.08 20.37 -11.76
CA GLU A 580 -1.19 20.64 -10.82
C GLU A 580 -0.82 21.68 -9.76
N LYS A 581 0.39 21.61 -9.22
CA LYS A 581 0.87 22.58 -8.24
C LYS A 581 1.15 23.94 -8.89
N GLY A 582 1.70 23.98 -10.10
CA GLY A 582 1.90 25.21 -10.87
C GLY A 582 0.60 25.96 -11.12
N LEU A 583 -0.44 25.27 -11.61
CA LEU A 583 -1.78 25.85 -11.81
C LEU A 583 -2.41 26.36 -10.51
N LYS A 584 -2.23 25.63 -9.40
CA LYS A 584 -2.67 26.10 -8.07
C LYS A 584 -1.94 27.36 -7.62
N ILE A 585 -0.64 27.48 -7.91
CA ILE A 585 0.14 28.67 -7.59
C ILE A 585 -0.36 29.86 -8.40
N CYS A 586 -0.67 29.69 -9.70
CA CYS A 586 -1.31 30.75 -10.50
C CYS A 586 -2.65 31.21 -9.88
N GLY A 587 -3.52 30.27 -9.49
CA GLY A 587 -4.80 30.60 -8.86
C GLY A 587 -4.70 31.26 -7.47
N GLN A 588 -3.56 31.14 -6.79
CA GLN A 588 -3.30 31.73 -5.47
C GLN A 588 -2.71 33.15 -5.53
N HIS A 589 -2.34 33.63 -6.73
CA HIS A 589 -1.76 34.96 -6.94
C HIS A 589 -2.59 35.82 -7.94
N PRO A 590 -3.90 36.05 -7.70
CA PRO A 590 -4.75 36.83 -8.60
C PRO A 590 -4.43 38.34 -8.64
N GLU A 591 -3.64 38.85 -7.69
CA GLU A 591 -3.37 40.29 -7.55
C GLU A 591 -2.44 40.85 -8.65
N ALA A 592 -1.70 40.01 -9.38
CA ALA A 592 -0.91 40.44 -10.53
C ALA A 592 -1.74 40.55 -11.83
N VAL A 593 -2.87 39.85 -11.93
CA VAL A 593 -3.78 39.88 -13.10
C VAL A 593 -4.46 41.25 -13.24
N ARG A 594 -4.62 42.00 -12.15
CA ARG A 594 -5.28 43.32 -12.15
C ARG A 594 -4.36 44.51 -12.45
N ALA A 595 -3.05 44.33 -12.52
CA ALA A 595 -2.13 45.44 -12.82
C ALA A 595 -1.98 45.72 -14.33
N GLY A 596 -2.40 44.78 -15.20
CA GLY A 596 -2.33 44.92 -16.66
C GLY A 596 -3.65 45.28 -17.34
N GLN A 597 -4.77 45.32 -16.61
CA GLN A 597 -6.08 45.77 -17.11
C GLN A 597 -6.44 47.10 -16.46
N ALA A 598 -5.74 48.16 -16.87
CA ALA A 598 -6.36 49.48 -16.88
C ALA A 598 -7.30 49.52 -18.09
N GLU A 599 -8.62 49.50 -17.86
CA GLU A 599 -9.62 49.95 -18.83
C GLU A 599 -9.80 51.48 -18.69
N PRO A 600 -10.22 52.22 -19.74
CA PRO A 600 -10.04 52.04 -21.18
C PRO A 600 -9.00 53.01 -21.79
#